data_AF-A0A371IR42-F1
#
_entry.id   AF-A0A371IR42-F1
#
_cell.length_a   1.000
_cell.length_b   1.000
_cell.length_c   1.000
_cell.angle_alpha   90.00
_cell.angle_beta   90.00
_cell.angle_gamma   90.00
#
_symmetry.space_group_name_H-M   'P 1'
#
loop_
_entity.id
_entity.type
_entity.pdbx_description
1 polymer ?
#
loop_
_entity_poly.entity_id
_entity_poly.type
_entity_poly.pdbx_seq_one_letter_code
_entity_poly.pdbx_strand_id
1 'polypeptide(L)'
;MKLIGLLPFIIASAAFNADVNDKILNANQLQEIFPDPNLRTVIKRYIDPSELTINKIKALDGEFYATGEKISNLQGISLLENVDNFIFWNNNIKELPKEILQLDDIDNINIANNYISNEDTVNKLLKKGVHVNYDLNFIYNKDNQYNLDSKYKVMTLSKGEKFDVRRILYKDINEYEKYWEICKEIPKDLNFSVSTSDKSIISVNDTIIKTNKLGQAIVRVCLNDKNNNPLDEVCVTINVD
;
A
#
# COMPACT_ATOMS: atom_id res chain seq x y z
N MET A 1 19.02 1.38 18.33
CA MET A 1 19.63 1.42 16.98
C MET A 1 19.28 0.09 16.30
N LYS A 2 18.20 0.05 15.50
CA LYS A 2 17.79 -1.16 14.78
C LYS A 2 18.73 -1.33 13.59
N LEU A 3 19.48 -2.43 13.54
CA LEU A 3 20.28 -2.83 12.39
C LEU A 3 19.34 -3.05 11.20
N ILE A 4 19.26 -2.06 10.30
CA ILE A 4 18.78 -2.23 8.94
C ILE A 4 20.04 -2.20 8.10
N GLY A 5 20.45 -3.36 7.58
CA GLY A 5 21.63 -3.46 6.75
C GLY A 5 22.15 -4.90 6.70
N LEU A 6 22.02 -5.47 5.51
CA LEU A 6 22.57 -6.76 5.08
C LEU A 6 21.90 -7.99 5.70
N LEU A 7 21.03 -8.64 4.93
CA LEU A 7 21.23 -10.09 4.77
C LEU A 7 22.66 -10.27 4.28
N PRO A 8 23.52 -11.03 4.98
CA PRO A 8 24.71 -11.53 4.35
C PRO A 8 24.24 -12.58 3.36
N PHE A 9 23.97 -12.16 2.11
CA PHE A 9 24.30 -13.05 1.01
C PHE A 9 25.82 -13.22 1.10
N ILE A 10 26.24 -14.38 1.60
CA ILE A 10 27.63 -14.81 1.55
C ILE A 10 27.99 -14.88 0.06
N ILE A 11 28.57 -13.80 -0.46
CA ILE A 11 29.30 -13.81 -1.73
C ILE A 11 30.77 -14.02 -1.38
N ALA A 12 31.18 -15.29 -1.28
CA ALA A 12 32.59 -15.68 -1.35
C ALA A 12 32.74 -17.20 -1.48
N SER A 13 32.58 -17.74 -2.69
CA SER A 13 33.51 -18.70 -3.30
C SER A 13 32.88 -19.30 -4.56
N ALA A 14 33.60 -19.20 -5.67
CA ALA A 14 33.32 -19.90 -6.91
C ALA A 14 33.52 -21.41 -6.72
N ALA A 15 32.53 -22.08 -6.14
CA ALA A 15 32.25 -23.52 -6.16
C ALA A 15 31.11 -23.74 -5.16
N PHE A 16 30.03 -24.44 -5.56
CA PHE A 16 28.75 -24.63 -4.82
C PHE A 16 27.82 -23.40 -4.73
N ASN A 17 26.99 -23.17 -5.76
CA ASN A 17 25.85 -22.23 -5.64
C ASN A 17 24.57 -22.64 -6.40
N ALA A 18 24.53 -23.80 -7.05
CA ALA A 18 23.32 -24.30 -7.69
C ALA A 18 22.29 -24.84 -6.66
N ASP A 19 22.78 -25.50 -5.61
CA ASP A 19 21.95 -26.29 -4.67
C ASP A 19 21.03 -25.43 -3.76
N VAL A 20 21.41 -24.17 -3.47
CA VAL A 20 20.63 -23.31 -2.57
C VAL A 20 19.44 -22.67 -3.29
N ASN A 21 19.62 -22.29 -4.56
CA ASN A 21 18.56 -21.61 -5.33
C ASN A 21 17.48 -22.57 -5.84
N ASP A 22 17.79 -23.88 -5.91
CA ASP A 22 16.84 -24.95 -6.25
C ASP A 22 16.15 -25.56 -5.02
N LYS A 23 16.47 -25.09 -3.81
CA LYS A 23 15.78 -25.54 -2.60
C LYS A 23 14.41 -24.87 -2.49
N ILE A 24 13.38 -25.68 -2.19
CA ILE A 24 12.02 -25.19 -1.93
C ILE A 24 12.06 -24.25 -0.73
N LEU A 25 11.52 -23.05 -0.92
CA LEU A 25 11.44 -21.99 0.09
C LEU A 25 10.36 -22.34 1.11
N ASN A 26 10.72 -22.30 2.39
CA ASN A 26 9.73 -22.36 3.46
C ASN A 26 9.04 -21.00 3.66
N ALA A 27 7.97 -20.97 4.46
CA ALA A 27 7.17 -19.77 4.69
C ALA A 27 7.97 -18.58 5.26
N ASN A 28 8.95 -18.84 6.14
CA ASN A 28 9.76 -17.78 6.75
C ASN A 28 10.74 -17.20 5.72
N GLN A 29 11.41 -18.04 4.94
CA GLN A 29 12.32 -17.60 3.88
C GLN A 29 11.56 -16.76 2.84
N LEU A 30 10.38 -17.23 2.43
CA LEU A 30 9.56 -16.48 1.48
C LEU A 30 9.07 -15.14 2.06
N GLN A 31 8.79 -15.07 3.36
CA GLN A 31 8.45 -13.83 4.06
C GLN A 31 9.63 -12.87 4.18
N GLU A 32 10.85 -13.37 4.40
CA GLU A 32 12.05 -12.53 4.45
C GLU A 32 12.35 -11.89 3.09
N ILE A 33 12.16 -12.64 2.00
CA ILE A 33 12.34 -12.16 0.63
C ILE A 33 11.20 -11.19 0.26
N PHE A 34 9.96 -11.64 0.40
CA PHE A 34 8.75 -10.89 0.07
C PHE A 34 7.94 -10.65 1.36
N PRO A 35 8.19 -9.56 2.10
CA PRO A 35 7.52 -9.30 3.37
C PRO A 35 6.00 -9.09 3.23
N ASP A 36 5.54 -8.62 2.08
CA ASP A 36 4.11 -8.42 1.81
C ASP A 36 3.38 -9.76 1.58
N PRO A 37 2.36 -10.10 2.40
CA PRO A 37 1.63 -11.35 2.25
C PRO A 37 0.81 -11.46 0.96
N ASN A 38 0.34 -10.34 0.40
CA ASN A 38 -0.42 -10.34 -0.83
C ASN A 38 0.51 -10.58 -2.02
N LEU A 39 1.71 -9.98 -2.04
CA LEU A 39 2.71 -10.27 -3.07
C LEU A 39 3.12 -11.75 -3.06
N ARG A 40 3.35 -12.33 -1.87
CA ARG A 40 3.60 -13.79 -1.74
C ARG A 40 2.44 -14.62 -2.30
N THR A 41 1.22 -14.17 -2.09
CA THR A 41 0.02 -14.86 -2.61
C THR A 41 0.01 -14.83 -4.13
N VAL A 42 0.33 -13.70 -4.76
CA VAL A 42 0.44 -13.59 -6.22
C VAL A 42 1.53 -14.51 -6.76
N ILE A 43 2.74 -14.50 -6.17
CA ILE A 43 3.85 -15.37 -6.62
C ILE A 43 3.44 -16.84 -6.61
N LYS A 44 2.72 -17.29 -5.58
CA LYS A 44 2.20 -18.66 -5.47
C LYS A 44 1.11 -19.03 -6.49
N ARG A 45 0.60 -18.07 -7.27
CA ARG A 45 -0.30 -18.35 -8.41
C ARG A 45 0.48 -18.73 -9.66
N TYR A 46 1.73 -18.26 -9.78
CA TYR A 46 2.62 -18.54 -10.90
C TYR A 46 3.44 -19.82 -10.70
N ILE A 47 3.72 -20.19 -9.45
CA ILE A 47 4.58 -21.33 -9.11
C ILE A 47 3.89 -22.19 -8.08
N ASP A 48 3.82 -23.50 -8.33
CA ASP A 48 3.31 -24.47 -7.35
C ASP A 48 4.10 -24.34 -6.03
N PRO A 49 3.43 -24.21 -4.86
CA PRO A 49 4.11 -24.10 -3.58
C PRO A 49 5.09 -25.24 -3.27
N SER A 50 4.91 -26.43 -3.85
CA SER A 50 5.82 -27.57 -3.72
C SER A 50 7.07 -27.48 -4.59
N GLU A 51 7.12 -26.54 -5.55
CA GLU A 51 8.25 -26.26 -6.41
C GLU A 51 8.78 -24.82 -6.25
N LEU A 52 8.33 -24.09 -5.22
CA LEU A 52 8.66 -22.67 -5.06
C LEU A 52 10.11 -22.47 -4.63
N THR A 53 11.02 -22.38 -5.61
CA THR A 53 12.46 -22.12 -5.43
C THR A 53 12.83 -20.73 -5.94
N ILE A 54 14.04 -20.26 -5.63
CA ILE A 54 14.56 -18.98 -6.15
C ILE A 54 14.70 -19.04 -7.67
N ASN A 55 15.20 -20.16 -8.20
CA ASN A 55 15.36 -20.33 -9.65
C ASN A 55 14.02 -20.31 -10.38
N LYS A 56 12.96 -20.88 -9.79
CA LYS A 56 11.61 -20.83 -10.37
C LYS A 56 11.03 -19.42 -10.37
N ILE A 57 11.32 -18.61 -9.34
CA ILE A 57 10.92 -17.19 -9.29
C ILE A 57 11.66 -16.40 -10.38
N LYS A 58 12.98 -16.60 -10.50
CA LYS A 58 13.80 -15.97 -11.54
C LYS A 58 13.36 -16.33 -12.95
N ALA A 59 12.92 -17.58 -13.15
CA ALA A 59 12.47 -18.07 -14.44
C ALA A 59 11.07 -17.56 -14.87
N LEU A 60 10.37 -16.78 -14.04
CA LEU A 60 9.13 -16.11 -14.48
C LEU A 60 9.46 -15.06 -15.53
N ASP A 61 8.70 -15.05 -16.62
CA ASP A 61 8.86 -14.16 -17.77
C ASP A 61 7.53 -13.57 -18.25
N GLY A 62 7.60 -12.61 -19.18
CA GLY A 62 6.44 -11.94 -19.75
C GLY A 62 5.71 -11.04 -18.75
N GLU A 63 4.39 -11.25 -18.59
CA GLU A 63 3.55 -10.39 -17.74
C GLU A 63 3.37 -10.93 -16.31
N PHE A 64 3.77 -10.13 -15.31
CA PHE A 64 3.43 -10.33 -13.91
C PHE A 64 2.22 -9.48 -13.52
N TYR A 65 1.05 -10.11 -13.49
CA TYR A 65 -0.25 -9.51 -13.27
C TYR A 65 -0.69 -9.59 -11.80
N ALA A 66 -0.86 -8.43 -11.17
CA ALA A 66 -1.13 -8.29 -9.75
C ALA A 66 -2.09 -7.12 -9.45
N THR A 67 -3.11 -6.90 -10.29
CA THR A 67 -4.11 -5.84 -10.11
C THR A 67 -5.00 -6.07 -8.88
N GLY A 68 -5.23 -5.05 -8.06
CA GLY A 68 -6.28 -5.13 -7.02
C GLY A 68 -5.93 -6.00 -5.82
N GLU A 69 -4.66 -6.38 -5.66
CA GLU A 69 -4.21 -7.40 -4.71
C GLU A 69 -3.96 -6.85 -3.30
N LYS A 70 -4.15 -5.54 -3.10
CA LYS A 70 -3.88 -4.83 -1.83
C LYS A 70 -2.39 -4.92 -1.43
N ILE A 71 -1.49 -5.10 -2.39
CA ILE A 71 -0.03 -5.12 -2.17
C ILE A 71 0.43 -3.75 -1.71
N SER A 72 1.26 -3.70 -0.68
CA SER A 72 1.80 -2.46 -0.11
C SER A 72 3.31 -2.32 -0.22
N ASN A 73 4.02 -3.43 -0.39
CA ASN A 73 5.48 -3.49 -0.47
C ASN A 73 5.94 -4.47 -1.56
N LEU A 74 6.84 -4.01 -2.43
CA LEU A 74 7.41 -4.76 -3.54
C LEU A 74 8.83 -5.29 -3.29
N GLN A 75 9.32 -5.29 -2.04
CA GLN A 75 10.63 -5.89 -1.72
C GLN A 75 10.70 -7.33 -2.24
N GLY A 76 11.84 -7.69 -2.85
CA GLY A 76 12.07 -8.96 -3.51
C GLY A 76 11.80 -8.94 -5.02
N ILE A 77 11.21 -7.85 -5.56
CA ILE A 77 10.87 -7.73 -6.99
C ILE A 77 12.07 -7.95 -7.91
N SER A 78 13.28 -7.62 -7.46
CA SER A 78 14.52 -7.84 -8.24
C SER A 78 14.80 -9.31 -8.58
N LEU A 79 14.15 -10.27 -7.91
CA LEU A 79 14.22 -11.68 -8.28
C LEU A 79 13.40 -12.05 -9.51
N LEU A 80 12.46 -11.21 -9.95
CA LEU A 80 11.64 -11.41 -11.16
C LEU A 80 12.40 -10.88 -12.39
N GLU A 81 13.64 -11.32 -12.55
CA GLU A 81 14.63 -10.68 -13.44
C GLU A 81 14.32 -10.77 -14.93
N ASN A 82 13.51 -11.76 -15.35
CA ASN A 82 13.11 -11.97 -16.74
C ASN A 82 11.68 -11.49 -17.06
N VAL A 83 10.97 -10.87 -16.09
CA VAL A 83 9.63 -10.31 -16.32
C VAL A 83 9.79 -8.94 -16.99
N ASP A 84 9.12 -8.75 -18.12
CA ASP A 84 9.21 -7.53 -18.93
C ASP A 84 8.03 -6.57 -18.72
N ASN A 85 6.89 -7.07 -18.23
CA ASN A 85 5.69 -6.28 -18.04
C ASN A 85 5.07 -6.52 -16.65
N PHE A 86 5.10 -5.49 -15.80
CA PHE A 86 4.55 -5.54 -14.45
C PHE A 86 3.21 -4.80 -14.37
N ILE A 87 2.15 -5.49 -13.97
CA ILE A 87 0.83 -4.88 -13.76
C ILE A 87 0.49 -4.87 -12.27
N PHE A 88 0.72 -3.73 -11.62
CA PHE A 88 0.43 -3.46 -10.21
C PHE A 88 -0.69 -2.43 -10.01
N TRP A 89 -1.57 -2.28 -11.00
CA TRP A 89 -2.66 -1.31 -10.96
C TRP A 89 -3.61 -1.54 -9.77
N ASN A 90 -4.09 -0.46 -9.15
CA ASN A 90 -5.06 -0.50 -8.04
C ASN A 90 -4.57 -1.31 -6.82
N ASN A 91 -3.38 -0.98 -6.31
CA ASN A 91 -2.82 -1.58 -5.10
C ASN A 91 -2.61 -0.53 -4.01
N ASN A 92 -1.91 -0.90 -2.94
CA ASN A 92 -1.59 -0.05 -1.80
C ASN A 92 -0.10 0.37 -1.77
N ILE A 93 0.60 0.32 -2.91
CA ILE A 93 2.06 0.52 -2.97
C ILE A 93 2.41 1.97 -2.62
N LYS A 94 3.34 2.17 -1.69
CA LYS A 94 3.74 3.51 -1.21
C LYS A 94 5.06 4.02 -1.78
N GLU A 95 5.91 3.10 -2.18
CA GLU A 95 7.20 3.37 -2.77
C GLU A 95 7.61 2.22 -3.68
N LEU A 96 8.34 2.54 -4.75
CA LEU A 96 9.04 1.53 -5.52
C LEU A 96 10.40 1.26 -4.85
N PRO A 97 10.72 0.00 -4.52
CA PRO A 97 11.99 -0.33 -3.88
C PRO A 97 13.13 -0.08 -4.87
N LYS A 98 14.28 0.42 -4.38
CA LYS A 98 15.41 0.78 -5.26
C LYS A 98 15.93 -0.39 -6.09
N GLU A 99 15.77 -1.62 -5.62
CA GLU A 99 16.17 -2.83 -6.33
C GLU A 99 15.39 -3.06 -7.63
N ILE A 100 14.23 -2.42 -7.84
CA ILE A 100 13.51 -2.49 -9.13
C ILE A 100 14.35 -1.95 -10.29
N LEU A 101 15.32 -1.07 -9.99
CA LEU A 101 16.25 -0.53 -10.98
C LEU A 101 17.29 -1.54 -11.47
N GLN A 102 17.40 -2.70 -10.80
CA GLN A 102 18.28 -3.82 -11.19
C GLN A 102 17.61 -4.76 -12.20
N LEU A 103 16.30 -4.62 -12.44
CA LEU A 103 15.63 -5.33 -13.51
C LEU A 103 16.08 -4.74 -14.84
N ASP A 104 16.70 -5.56 -15.67
CA ASP A 104 17.23 -5.16 -16.98
C ASP A 104 16.25 -5.48 -18.13
N ASP A 105 15.39 -6.49 -17.96
CA ASP A 105 14.39 -6.89 -18.95
C ASP A 105 13.05 -6.15 -18.83
N ILE A 106 12.89 -5.27 -17.83
CA ILE A 106 11.66 -4.51 -17.63
C ILE A 106 11.43 -3.49 -18.76
N ASP A 107 10.39 -3.70 -19.55
CA ASP A 107 9.94 -2.79 -20.61
C ASP A 107 8.81 -1.89 -20.12
N ASN A 108 7.87 -2.45 -19.36
CA ASN A 108 6.65 -1.78 -18.93
C ASN A 108 6.36 -2.03 -17.45
N ILE A 109 5.89 -0.99 -16.76
CA ILE A 109 5.30 -1.13 -15.42
C ILE A 109 4.10 -0.20 -15.27
N ASN A 110 2.96 -0.82 -14.98
CA ASN A 110 1.74 -0.14 -14.61
C ASN A 110 1.57 -0.16 -13.09
N ILE A 111 1.86 0.97 -12.46
CA ILE A 111 1.67 1.23 -11.03
C ILE A 111 0.56 2.24 -10.79
N ALA A 112 -0.27 2.51 -11.79
CA ALA A 112 -1.34 3.47 -11.67
C ALA A 112 -2.26 3.12 -10.49
N ASN A 113 -2.85 4.15 -9.90
CA ASN A 113 -3.78 4.00 -8.79
C ASN A 113 -3.15 3.24 -7.60
N ASN A 114 -2.06 3.81 -7.08
CA ASN A 114 -1.39 3.38 -5.87
C ASN A 114 -1.18 4.61 -4.97
N TYR A 115 -0.40 4.47 -3.89
CA TYR A 115 -0.14 5.54 -2.93
C TYR A 115 1.31 6.00 -2.99
N ILE A 116 1.92 5.94 -4.19
CA ILE A 116 3.32 6.28 -4.37
C ILE A 116 3.47 7.78 -4.17
N SER A 117 4.29 8.15 -3.19
CA SER A 117 4.53 9.55 -2.82
C SER A 117 5.94 10.01 -3.17
N ASN A 118 6.78 9.23 -3.84
CA ASN A 118 8.08 9.70 -4.31
C ASN A 118 8.31 9.24 -5.76
N GLU A 119 8.52 10.20 -6.66
CA GLU A 119 8.77 9.97 -8.08
C GLU A 119 10.23 9.63 -8.41
N ASP A 120 11.17 9.71 -7.47
CA ASP A 120 12.61 9.50 -7.71
C ASP A 120 12.91 8.18 -8.44
N THR A 121 12.31 7.08 -7.99
CA THR A 121 12.50 5.75 -8.60
C THR A 121 11.78 5.67 -9.95
N VAL A 122 10.58 6.26 -10.06
CA VAL A 122 9.82 6.35 -11.33
C VAL A 122 10.62 7.10 -12.39
N ASN A 123 11.16 8.28 -12.05
CA ASN A 123 11.99 9.10 -12.91
C ASN A 123 13.27 8.37 -13.36
N LYS A 124 13.82 7.49 -12.52
CA LYS A 124 14.97 6.65 -12.89
C LYS A 124 14.57 5.53 -13.87
N LEU A 125 13.40 4.91 -13.68
CA LEU A 125 12.86 3.92 -14.62
C LEU A 125 12.58 4.56 -15.99
N LEU A 126 11.92 5.72 -16.01
CA LEU A 126 11.69 6.49 -17.25
C LEU A 126 13.01 6.80 -17.97
N LYS A 127 14.06 7.17 -17.24
CA LYS A 127 15.42 7.40 -17.80
C LYS A 127 16.10 6.12 -18.31
N LYS A 128 15.77 4.95 -17.77
CA LYS A 128 16.19 3.64 -18.32
C LYS A 128 15.42 3.27 -19.61
N GLY A 129 14.41 4.06 -20.01
CA GLY A 129 13.58 3.78 -21.17
C GLY A 129 12.34 2.93 -20.85
N VAL A 130 12.08 2.65 -19.58
CA VAL A 130 10.91 1.88 -19.14
C VAL A 130 9.65 2.73 -19.32
N HIS A 131 8.62 2.14 -19.92
CA HIS A 131 7.29 2.74 -19.96
C HIS A 131 6.62 2.59 -18.59
N VAL A 132 6.47 3.71 -17.87
CA VAL A 132 5.83 3.73 -16.55
C VAL A 132 4.48 4.39 -16.64
N ASN A 133 3.40 3.63 -16.43
CA ASN A 133 2.09 4.22 -16.14
C ASN A 133 1.97 4.40 -14.62
N TYR A 134 2.00 5.66 -14.18
CA TYR A 134 1.92 6.05 -12.78
C TYR A 134 0.72 6.96 -12.49
N ASP A 135 -0.27 7.02 -13.38
CA ASP A 135 -1.47 7.83 -13.20
C ASP A 135 -2.14 7.56 -11.84
N LEU A 136 -2.76 8.59 -11.25
CA LEU A 136 -3.45 8.46 -9.96
C LEU A 136 -2.53 8.03 -8.80
N ASN A 137 -1.22 8.26 -8.93
CA ASN A 137 -0.26 8.31 -7.82
C ASN A 137 0.05 9.78 -7.47
N PHE A 138 1.07 9.98 -6.63
CA PHE A 138 1.65 11.28 -6.31
C PHE A 138 0.63 12.23 -5.69
N ILE A 139 0.08 11.74 -4.57
CA ILE A 139 -0.69 12.50 -3.60
C ILE A 139 0.19 13.64 -3.05
N TYR A 140 0.26 14.72 -3.81
CA TYR A 140 0.96 15.96 -3.49
C TYR A 140 0.05 17.18 -3.64
N ASN A 141 -1.09 17.04 -4.31
CA ASN A 141 -2.11 18.08 -4.46
C ASN A 141 -3.53 17.48 -4.38
N LYS A 142 -4.51 18.35 -4.12
CA LYS A 142 -5.94 18.00 -3.99
C LYS A 142 -6.55 17.41 -5.28
N ASP A 143 -5.94 17.70 -6.43
CA ASP A 143 -6.55 17.43 -7.73
C ASP A 143 -6.37 15.97 -8.20
N ASN A 144 -5.42 15.23 -7.62
CA ASN A 144 -5.12 13.83 -8.00
C ASN A 144 -5.35 12.84 -6.86
N GLN A 145 -6.02 13.27 -5.80
CA GLN A 145 -6.34 12.41 -4.65
C GLN A 145 -7.80 11.99 -4.70
N TYR A 146 -8.09 10.73 -4.40
CA TYR A 146 -9.47 10.34 -4.10
C TYR A 146 -9.98 11.11 -2.89
N ASN A 147 -11.14 11.74 -3.02
CA ASN A 147 -11.76 12.47 -1.93
C ASN A 147 -12.05 11.50 -0.78
N LEU A 148 -11.64 11.83 0.44
CA LEU A 148 -11.99 11.10 1.64
C LEU A 148 -13.45 11.38 1.96
N ASP A 149 -14.24 10.32 2.09
CA ASP A 149 -15.63 10.45 2.50
C ASP A 149 -15.97 9.46 3.63
N SER A 150 -17.15 9.62 4.21
CA SER A 150 -17.68 8.85 5.32
C SER A 150 -19.04 8.29 4.96
N LYS A 151 -19.26 7.01 5.30
CA LYS A 151 -20.53 6.29 5.16
C LYS A 151 -21.69 7.04 5.82
N TYR A 152 -21.39 7.82 6.87
CA TYR A 152 -22.38 8.61 7.59
C TYR A 152 -21.89 10.06 7.72
N LYS A 153 -22.77 11.01 7.39
CA LYS A 153 -22.56 12.43 7.72
C LYS A 153 -23.03 12.76 9.14
N VAL A 154 -24.00 11.99 9.64
CA VAL A 154 -24.54 12.08 11.00
C VAL A 154 -24.65 10.67 11.56
N MET A 155 -24.22 10.45 12.80
CA MET A 155 -24.39 9.18 13.50
C MET A 155 -24.72 9.42 14.97
N THR A 156 -25.35 8.43 15.60
CA THR A 156 -25.67 8.42 17.02
C THR A 156 -24.86 7.34 17.70
N LEU A 157 -24.24 7.67 18.84
CA LEU A 157 -23.45 6.77 19.67
C LEU A 157 -23.90 6.91 21.12
N SER A 158 -23.92 5.80 21.87
CA SER A 158 -24.31 5.86 23.26
C SER A 158 -23.21 6.42 24.15
N LYS A 159 -23.57 7.08 25.24
CA LYS A 159 -22.62 7.63 26.21
C LYS A 159 -21.68 6.54 26.74
N GLY A 160 -20.38 6.80 26.63
CA GLY A 160 -19.32 5.88 27.06
C GLY A 160 -18.82 4.95 25.96
N GLU A 161 -19.48 4.92 24.80
CA GLU A 161 -19.08 4.14 23.64
C GLU A 161 -17.73 4.59 23.09
N LYS A 162 -16.95 3.62 22.62
CA LYS A 162 -15.72 3.83 21.87
C LYS A 162 -15.94 3.40 20.43
N PHE A 163 -15.57 4.26 19.49
CA PHE A 163 -15.76 4.02 18.08
C PHE A 163 -14.49 4.36 17.30
N ASP A 164 -14.05 3.46 16.41
CA ASP A 164 -12.95 3.75 15.49
C ASP A 164 -13.53 4.38 14.21
N VAL A 165 -13.23 5.66 13.99
CA VAL A 165 -13.77 6.42 12.86
C VAL A 165 -13.31 5.85 11.52
N ARG A 166 -12.21 5.08 11.46
CA ARG A 166 -11.77 4.42 10.20
C ARG A 166 -12.83 3.48 9.63
N ARG A 167 -13.73 2.95 10.47
CA ARG A 167 -14.77 2.00 10.06
C ARG A 167 -15.84 2.59 9.15
N ILE A 168 -15.92 3.93 9.09
CA ILE A 168 -16.90 4.64 8.27
C ILE A 168 -16.24 5.37 7.11
N LEU A 169 -14.92 5.49 7.10
CA LEU A 169 -14.18 6.17 6.04
C LEU A 169 -14.07 5.31 4.79
N TYR A 170 -14.19 5.94 3.64
CA TYR A 170 -14.01 5.32 2.34
C TYR A 170 -13.43 6.33 1.36
N LYS A 171 -12.85 5.85 0.26
CA LYS A 171 -12.43 6.70 -0.85
C LYS A 171 -13.62 6.98 -1.76
N ASP A 172 -13.97 8.25 -1.90
CA ASP A 172 -14.91 8.69 -2.91
C ASP A 172 -14.22 8.73 -4.26
N ILE A 173 -14.78 7.93 -5.15
CA ILE A 173 -14.27 7.61 -6.47
C ILE A 173 -15.34 7.90 -7.53
N ASN A 174 -16.43 8.58 -7.16
CA ASN A 174 -17.57 8.81 -8.05
C ASN A 174 -17.20 9.70 -9.25
N GLU A 175 -16.14 10.51 -9.12
CA GLU A 175 -15.60 11.34 -10.20
C GLU A 175 -14.71 10.57 -11.18
N TYR A 176 -14.33 9.32 -10.85
CA TYR A 176 -13.52 8.47 -11.69
C TYR A 176 -14.39 7.49 -12.47
N GLU A 177 -13.96 7.16 -13.69
CA GLU A 177 -14.65 6.15 -14.47
C GLU A 177 -14.56 4.80 -13.75
N LYS A 178 -15.67 4.05 -13.72
CA LYS A 178 -15.79 2.82 -12.91
C LYS A 178 -14.77 1.73 -13.25
N TYR A 179 -14.12 1.83 -14.41
CA TYR A 179 -13.06 0.91 -14.80
C TYR A 179 -11.66 1.39 -14.40
N TRP A 180 -11.49 2.62 -13.87
CA TRP A 180 -10.23 3.15 -13.31
C TRP A 180 -10.10 2.88 -11.82
N GLU A 181 -11.23 2.79 -11.13
CA GLU A 181 -11.27 2.57 -9.70
C GLU A 181 -12.53 1.79 -9.32
N ILE A 182 -12.33 0.61 -8.73
CA ILE A 182 -13.43 -0.31 -8.37
C ILE A 182 -13.59 -0.48 -6.85
N CYS A 183 -12.60 -0.05 -6.07
CA CYS A 183 -12.55 -0.32 -4.64
C CYS A 183 -12.80 0.95 -3.85
N LYS A 184 -13.75 0.98 -2.91
CA LYS A 184 -13.96 2.13 -2.01
C LYS A 184 -13.19 2.01 -0.69
N GLU A 185 -12.42 0.95 -0.49
CA GLU A 185 -11.67 0.73 0.76
C GLU A 185 -10.43 1.62 0.84
N ILE A 186 -10.14 2.12 2.05
CA ILE A 186 -8.90 2.83 2.36
C ILE A 186 -7.82 1.88 2.90
N PRO A 187 -6.53 2.06 2.55
CA PRO A 187 -5.42 1.32 3.14
C PRO A 187 -5.37 1.49 4.67
N LYS A 188 -5.04 0.41 5.39
CA LYS A 188 -5.05 0.38 6.86
C LYS A 188 -3.99 1.28 7.51
N ASP A 189 -2.94 1.59 6.78
CA ASP A 189 -1.74 2.29 7.22
C ASP A 189 -1.68 3.74 6.69
N LEU A 190 -2.83 4.31 6.29
CA LEU A 190 -2.97 5.74 6.04
C LEU A 190 -2.84 6.55 7.33
N ASN A 191 -2.19 7.71 7.22
CA ASN A 191 -1.99 8.67 8.30
C ASN A 191 -3.21 9.61 8.42
N PHE A 192 -3.96 9.47 9.51
CA PHE A 192 -5.08 10.36 9.81
C PHE A 192 -4.82 11.18 11.07
N SER A 193 -5.33 12.41 11.09
CA SER A 193 -5.47 13.19 12.29
C SER A 193 -6.95 13.38 12.58
N VAL A 194 -7.36 13.11 13.82
CA VAL A 194 -8.76 13.22 14.25
C VAL A 194 -8.87 14.31 15.30
N SER A 195 -9.89 15.15 15.15
CA SER A 195 -10.20 16.23 16.09
C SER A 195 -11.70 16.34 16.29
N THR A 196 -12.10 17.07 17.33
CA THR A 196 -13.52 17.31 17.61
C THR A 196 -13.79 18.77 17.97
N SER A 197 -14.98 19.25 17.64
CA SER A 197 -15.46 20.58 18.00
C SER A 197 -15.66 20.77 19.50
N ASP A 198 -15.94 19.70 20.26
CA ASP A 198 -16.15 19.77 21.70
C ASP A 198 -15.54 18.56 22.43
N LYS A 199 -14.38 18.78 23.05
CA LYS A 199 -13.63 17.75 23.80
C LYS A 199 -14.33 17.27 25.07
N SER A 200 -15.31 18.03 25.58
CA SER A 200 -16.10 17.64 26.74
C SER A 200 -17.16 16.59 26.39
N ILE A 201 -17.66 16.61 25.15
CA ILE A 201 -18.62 15.65 24.63
C ILE A 201 -17.90 14.41 24.09
N ILE A 202 -16.81 14.62 23.33
CA ILE A 202 -16.04 13.52 22.71
C ILE A 202 -14.56 13.68 23.02
N SER A 203 -13.90 12.61 23.48
CA SER A 203 -12.44 12.56 23.52
C SER A 203 -11.90 11.78 22.32
N VAL A 204 -10.73 12.17 21.83
CA VAL A 204 -10.09 11.54 20.68
C VAL A 204 -8.74 10.95 21.11
N ASN A 205 -8.48 9.72 20.72
CA ASN A 205 -7.17 9.08 20.83
C ASN A 205 -6.87 8.34 19.53
N ASP A 206 -5.94 8.88 18.74
CA ASP A 206 -5.69 8.43 17.37
C ASP A 206 -6.99 8.44 16.55
N THR A 207 -7.40 7.31 15.97
CA THR A 207 -8.69 7.20 15.24
C THR A 207 -9.86 6.77 16.12
N ILE A 208 -9.63 6.54 17.42
CA ILE A 208 -10.67 6.12 18.34
C ILE A 208 -11.27 7.34 19.04
N ILE A 209 -12.57 7.53 18.85
CA ILE A 209 -13.36 8.49 19.62
C ILE A 209 -14.04 7.80 20.81
N LYS A 210 -14.20 8.53 21.91
CA LYS A 210 -14.97 8.12 23.09
C LYS A 210 -16.01 9.18 23.42
N THR A 211 -17.27 8.78 23.51
CA THR A 211 -18.36 9.67 23.95
C THR A 211 -18.37 9.79 25.48
N ASN A 212 -18.44 11.01 26.00
CA ASN A 212 -18.32 11.29 27.44
C ASN A 212 -19.59 11.91 28.04
N LYS A 213 -20.24 12.80 27.28
CA LYS A 213 -21.39 13.58 27.74
C LYS A 213 -22.47 13.57 26.66
N LEU A 214 -23.73 13.57 27.09
CA LEU A 214 -24.87 13.76 26.19
C LEU A 214 -24.72 15.11 25.47
N GLY A 215 -25.10 15.13 24.20
CA GLY A 215 -24.99 16.33 23.36
C GLY A 215 -24.60 16.00 21.94
N GLN A 216 -24.11 17.00 21.21
CA GLN A 216 -23.69 16.87 19.83
C GLN A 216 -22.30 17.47 19.65
N ALA A 217 -21.43 16.78 18.91
CA ALA A 217 -20.13 17.31 18.51
C ALA A 217 -19.79 16.88 17.08
N ILE A 218 -19.01 17.70 16.39
CA ILE A 218 -18.46 17.36 15.07
C ILE A 218 -17.13 16.67 15.30
N VAL A 219 -16.92 15.52 14.66
CA VAL A 219 -15.62 14.87 14.53
C VAL A 219 -15.08 15.15 13.14
N ARG A 220 -13.90 15.75 13.07
CA ARG A 220 -13.17 16.02 11.83
C ARG A 220 -12.04 15.02 11.69
N VAL A 221 -11.98 14.35 10.56
CA VAL A 221 -10.91 13.43 10.19
C VAL A 221 -10.17 14.00 8.99
N CYS A 222 -8.88 14.27 9.15
CA CYS A 222 -8.02 14.76 8.07
C CYS A 222 -7.06 13.65 7.63
N LEU A 223 -6.98 13.41 6.32
CA LEU A 223 -5.91 12.60 5.70
C LEU A 223 -4.69 13.49 5.54
N ASN A 224 -3.52 13.04 6.00
CA ASN A 224 -2.31 13.85 5.98
C ASN A 224 -1.21 13.25 5.09
N ASP A 225 -0.34 14.11 4.57
CA ASP A 225 0.88 13.71 3.89
C ASP A 225 1.94 13.19 4.89
N LYS A 226 3.12 12.82 4.37
CA LYS A 226 4.27 12.36 5.17
C LYS A 226 4.83 13.42 6.12
N ASN A 227 4.51 14.70 5.91
CA ASN A 227 4.94 15.83 6.72
C ASN A 227 3.83 16.31 7.68
N ASN A 228 2.72 15.56 7.81
CA ASN A 228 1.53 15.90 8.58
C ASN A 228 0.76 17.14 8.08
N ASN A 229 0.90 17.51 6.81
CA ASN A 229 0.03 18.52 6.21
C ASN A 229 -1.30 17.88 5.81
N PRO A 230 -2.44 18.54 6.08
CA PRO A 230 -3.75 18.04 5.69
C PRO A 230 -3.90 18.09 4.18
N LEU A 231 -4.23 16.95 3.60
CA LEU A 231 -4.47 16.78 2.17
C LEU A 231 -5.97 16.86 1.88
N ASP A 232 -6.77 16.18 2.69
CA ASP A 232 -8.22 16.17 2.57
C ASP A 232 -8.90 15.98 3.94
N GLU A 233 -10.18 16.32 4.04
CA GLU A 233 -10.95 16.25 5.27
C GLU A 233 -12.40 15.79 5.10
N VAL A 234 -12.87 15.03 6.10
CA VAL A 234 -14.28 14.70 6.26
C VAL A 234 -14.76 15.05 7.66
N CYS A 235 -15.95 15.63 7.74
CA CYS A 235 -16.63 15.93 8.99
C CYS A 235 -17.83 15.00 9.19
N VAL A 236 -17.97 14.47 10.41
CA VAL A 236 -19.09 13.64 10.83
C VAL A 236 -19.69 14.23 12.10
N THR A 237 -21.00 14.51 12.08
CA THR A 237 -21.73 14.94 13.26
C THR A 237 -22.08 13.73 14.11
N ILE A 238 -21.70 13.76 15.39
CA ILE A 238 -21.99 12.70 16.36
C ILE A 238 -23.02 13.23 17.37
N ASN A 239 -24.16 12.54 17.47
CA ASN A 239 -25.11 12.72 18.55
C ASN A 239 -24.82 11.69 19.64
N VAL A 240 -24.75 12.12 20.90
CA VAL A 240 -24.51 11.25 22.05
C VAL A 240 -25.79 11.11 22.87
N ASP A 241 -26.30 9.87 22.97
CA ASP A 241 -27.49 9.50 23.75
C ASP A 241 -27.21 8.71 25.04
#